data_AF-A0A6J7II94-F1
#
_entry.id   AF-A0A6J7II94-F1
#
_cell.length_a   1.000
_cell.length_b   1.000
_cell.length_c   1.000
_cell.angle_alpha   90.00
_cell.angle_beta   90.00
_cell.angle_gamma   90.00
#
_symmetry.space_group_name_H-M   'P 1'
#
loop_
_entity.id
_entity.type
_entity.pdbx_description
1 polymer ?
#
loop_
_entity_poly.entity_id
_entity_poly.type
_entity_poly.pdbx_seq_one_letter_code
_entity_poly.pdbx_strand_id
1 'polypeptide(L)'
;MVKIDNVGGALPQTGVPMADIVFEEPVEGGLTRLVAVFNTVDPGVVGPIRSARPIDAQIARMLGNSILMFSGASRYEIRPVKRDSKATLIADDWNTAPGTFERNPDKSGDHTLFGSATKAWAWAARKGTPDTAPNQPFAFSDARSASAVPTKDVSIRFEGTRVEWTWSASKSVWKRSQNGSPHEDTESGQLTADTVVILSVPISYDPQLHDVLGNPTPVVSLEGTGTVWLLRDGTKTRGTWSRANIDAPLVLTDASGAVLGVKPGHTWVEILPQPAKPE
;
A
#
# COMPACT_ATOMS: atom_id res chain seq x y z
N MET A 1 -2.41 -9.68 1.70
CA MET A 1 -2.61 -8.36 1.07
C MET A 1 -4.10 -8.13 0.91
N VAL A 2 -4.60 -6.97 1.31
CA VAL A 2 -5.99 -6.57 1.12
C VAL A 2 -6.01 -5.23 0.42
N LYS A 3 -6.83 -5.14 -0.63
CA LYS A 3 -6.99 -3.93 -1.42
C LYS A 3 -8.08 -3.06 -0.85
N ILE A 4 -7.72 -1.87 -0.36
CA ILE A 4 -8.61 -1.03 0.45
C ILE A 4 -8.85 0.30 -0.25
N ASP A 5 -10.11 0.73 -0.23
CA ASP A 5 -10.54 2.03 -0.75
C ASP A 5 -9.97 3.18 0.09
N ASN A 6 -9.63 4.29 -0.55
CA ASN A 6 -9.04 5.45 0.12
C ASN A 6 -9.69 6.77 -0.27
N VAL A 7 -10.89 6.73 -0.86
CA VAL A 7 -11.68 7.93 -1.19
C VAL A 7 -12.51 8.39 0.00
N GLY A 8 -12.93 9.66 0.01
CA GLY A 8 -13.68 10.25 1.13
C GLY A 8 -14.91 9.45 1.57
N GLY A 9 -15.68 8.88 0.63
CA GLY A 9 -16.85 8.05 0.94
C GLY A 9 -16.53 6.69 1.59
N ALA A 10 -15.28 6.26 1.54
CA ALA A 10 -14.82 5.03 2.17
C ALA A 10 -14.26 5.24 3.59
N LEU A 11 -13.87 6.47 3.95
CA LEU A 11 -13.27 6.77 5.24
C LEU A 11 -14.31 6.73 6.38
N PRO A 12 -13.89 6.45 7.63
CA PRO A 12 -12.63 5.78 8.00
C PRO A 12 -12.61 4.31 7.54
N GLN A 13 -11.42 3.77 7.28
CA GLN A 13 -11.20 2.34 7.05
C GLN A 13 -11.23 1.55 8.37
N THR A 14 -11.25 0.22 8.26
CA THR A 14 -11.14 -0.70 9.39
C THR A 14 -9.95 -1.64 9.19
N GLY A 15 -9.20 -1.87 10.26
CA GLY A 15 -8.13 -2.87 10.34
C GLY A 15 -6.78 -2.43 9.77
N VAL A 16 -6.66 -1.22 9.21
CA VAL A 16 -5.39 -0.74 8.62
C VAL A 16 -4.23 -0.67 9.62
N PRO A 17 -4.42 -0.25 10.90
CA PRO A 17 -3.36 -0.22 11.91
C PRO A 17 -2.70 -1.57 12.20
N MET A 18 -3.39 -2.68 11.89
CA MET A 18 -2.85 -4.03 12.10
C MET A 18 -1.91 -4.47 10.97
N ALA A 19 -1.78 -3.68 9.90
CA ALA A 19 -0.90 -3.99 8.79
C ALA A 19 0.57 -3.75 9.18
N ASP A 20 1.44 -4.67 8.77
CA ASP A 20 2.89 -4.50 8.88
C ASP A 20 3.39 -3.45 7.89
N ILE A 21 2.85 -3.50 6.67
CA ILE A 21 3.19 -2.60 5.58
C ILE A 21 1.91 -2.16 4.87
N VAL A 22 1.78 -0.85 4.62
CA VAL A 22 0.72 -0.29 3.79
C VAL A 22 1.34 0.39 2.58
N PHE A 23 0.99 -0.04 1.37
CA PHE A 23 1.34 0.69 0.15
C PHE A 23 0.17 1.60 -0.23
N GLU A 24 0.42 2.87 -0.46
CA GLU A 24 -0.53 3.79 -1.08
C GLU A 24 -0.12 4.03 -2.53
N GLU A 25 -1.04 3.75 -3.45
CA GLU A 25 -0.79 3.84 -4.89
C GLU A 25 -1.80 4.77 -5.58
N PRO A 26 -1.39 5.44 -6.67
CA PRO A 26 -2.27 6.27 -7.46
C PRO A 26 -3.21 5.39 -8.28
N VAL A 27 -4.47 5.80 -8.35
CA VAL A 27 -5.50 5.18 -9.17
C VAL A 27 -6.17 6.25 -10.03
N GLU A 28 -7.31 5.92 -10.61
CA GLU A 28 -8.03 6.80 -11.53
C GLU A 28 -8.45 8.13 -10.91
N GLY A 29 -8.50 9.18 -11.72
CA GLY A 29 -9.00 10.51 -11.31
C GLY A 29 -8.12 11.21 -10.26
N GLY A 30 -6.84 10.83 -10.16
CA GLY A 30 -5.91 11.44 -9.20
C GLY A 30 -6.11 10.98 -7.75
N LEU A 31 -6.94 9.96 -7.54
CA LEU A 31 -7.22 9.36 -6.23
C LEU A 31 -6.17 8.31 -5.89
N THR A 32 -6.23 7.76 -4.68
CA THR A 32 -5.35 6.65 -4.25
C THR A 32 -6.14 5.46 -3.74
N ARG A 33 -5.47 4.30 -3.64
CA ARG A 33 -5.93 3.10 -2.92
C ARG A 33 -4.81 2.55 -2.06
N LEU A 34 -5.17 1.80 -1.03
CA LEU A 34 -4.20 1.15 -0.15
C LEU A 34 -4.06 -0.35 -0.48
N VAL A 35 -2.85 -0.89 -0.33
CA VAL A 35 -2.58 -2.31 -0.16
C VAL A 35 -2.08 -2.52 1.26
N ALA A 36 -2.93 -3.08 2.12
CA ALA A 36 -2.52 -3.47 3.45
C ALA A 36 -1.94 -4.89 3.45
N VAL A 37 -0.72 -5.05 3.96
CA VAL A 37 -0.02 -6.32 4.11
C VAL A 37 -0.06 -6.73 5.57
N PHE A 38 -0.71 -7.85 5.83
CA PHE A 38 -0.84 -8.46 7.15
C PHE A 38 -0.04 -9.75 7.18
N ASN A 39 0.91 -9.85 8.09
CA ASN A 39 1.73 -11.02 8.33
C ASN A 39 1.86 -11.32 9.84
N THR A 40 2.05 -10.30 10.68
CA THR A 40 2.26 -10.51 12.13
C THR A 40 0.96 -10.49 12.94
N VAL A 41 -0.05 -9.76 12.48
CA VAL A 41 -1.34 -9.60 13.17
C VAL A 41 -2.49 -9.85 12.19
N ASP A 42 -3.47 -10.65 12.62
CA ASP A 42 -4.74 -10.81 11.92
C ASP A 42 -5.65 -9.60 12.26
N PRO A 43 -6.07 -8.78 11.28
CA PRO A 43 -6.96 -7.65 11.54
C PRO A 43 -8.39 -8.07 11.91
N GLY A 44 -8.75 -9.35 11.75
CA GLY A 44 -10.13 -9.81 11.85
C GLY A 44 -10.94 -9.29 10.66
N VAL A 45 -11.48 -8.08 10.77
CA VAL A 45 -12.25 -7.39 9.72
C VAL A 45 -11.40 -6.28 9.09
N VAL A 46 -11.46 -6.14 7.76
CA VAL A 46 -10.68 -5.14 7.02
C VAL A 46 -11.41 -4.61 5.79
N GLY A 47 -11.37 -3.30 5.56
CA GLY A 47 -12.00 -2.65 4.41
C GLY A 47 -12.21 -1.14 4.58
N PRO A 48 -12.98 -0.49 3.68
CA PRO A 48 -13.70 -1.09 2.57
C PRO A 48 -12.80 -1.68 1.48
N ILE A 49 -13.12 -2.85 0.94
CA ILE A 49 -12.35 -3.53 -0.09
C ILE A 49 -12.67 -2.98 -1.49
N ARG A 50 -11.63 -2.77 -2.30
CA ARG A 50 -11.73 -2.22 -3.65
C ARG A 50 -10.91 -2.97 -4.68
N SER A 51 -10.94 -2.43 -5.89
CA SER A 51 -10.51 -3.08 -7.10
C SER A 51 -9.00 -3.22 -7.20
N ALA A 52 -8.57 -4.37 -7.71
CA ALA A 52 -7.16 -4.64 -7.98
C ALA A 52 -6.65 -3.82 -9.17
N ARG A 53 -5.36 -3.52 -9.18
CA ARG A 53 -4.64 -2.81 -10.24
C ARG A 53 -3.39 -3.58 -10.64
N PRO A 54 -2.85 -3.38 -11.86
CA PRO A 54 -1.67 -4.11 -12.32
C PRO A 54 -0.46 -4.06 -11.38
N ILE A 55 -0.26 -2.96 -10.64
CA ILE A 55 0.81 -2.81 -9.65
C ILE A 55 0.70 -3.80 -8.47
N ASP A 56 -0.51 -4.29 -8.15
CA ASP A 56 -0.69 -5.31 -7.10
C ASP A 56 0.10 -6.58 -7.40
N ALA A 57 0.29 -6.91 -8.68
CA ALA A 57 1.12 -8.02 -9.11
C ALA A 57 2.58 -7.81 -8.73
N GLN A 58 3.08 -6.59 -8.93
CA GLN A 58 4.46 -6.23 -8.61
C GLN A 58 4.70 -6.27 -7.10
N ILE A 59 3.74 -5.80 -6.29
CA ILE A 59 3.84 -5.86 -4.82
C ILE A 59 3.79 -7.31 -4.35
N ALA A 60 2.85 -8.12 -4.86
CA ALA A 60 2.75 -9.54 -4.51
C ALA A 60 4.03 -10.30 -4.83
N ARG A 61 4.62 -10.09 -6.01
CA ARG A 61 5.87 -10.75 -6.40
C ARG A 61 7.07 -10.35 -5.53
N MET A 62 7.14 -9.08 -5.13
CA MET A 62 8.17 -8.62 -4.19
C MET A 62 8.07 -9.34 -2.84
N LEU A 63 6.86 -9.62 -2.36
CA LEU A 63 6.60 -10.30 -1.09
C LEU A 63 6.66 -11.83 -1.19
N GLY A 64 6.63 -12.40 -2.39
CA GLY A 64 6.62 -13.85 -2.60
C GLY A 64 5.22 -14.46 -2.48
N ASN A 65 5.10 -15.58 -1.78
CA ASN A 65 3.81 -16.25 -1.59
C ASN A 65 2.88 -15.34 -0.78
N SER A 66 1.71 -15.03 -1.36
CA SER A 66 0.78 -14.06 -0.76
C SER A 66 -0.66 -14.38 -1.14
N ILE A 67 -1.58 -13.87 -0.33
CA ILE A 67 -3.01 -13.81 -0.64
C ILE A 67 -3.34 -12.37 -1.02
N LEU A 68 -4.10 -12.15 -2.10
CA LEU A 68 -4.62 -10.85 -2.49
C LEU A 68 -6.15 -10.88 -2.47
N MET A 69 -6.75 -10.15 -1.52
CA MET A 69 -8.18 -9.89 -1.45
C MET A 69 -8.54 -8.57 -2.14
N PHE A 70 -9.51 -8.59 -3.04
CA PHE A 70 -9.95 -7.41 -3.79
C PHE A 70 -11.39 -7.56 -4.29
N SER A 71 -11.98 -6.45 -4.76
CA SER A 71 -13.33 -6.43 -5.32
C SER A 71 -13.37 -5.72 -6.66
N GLY A 72 -13.51 -6.52 -7.71
CA GLY A 72 -13.56 -6.04 -9.09
C GLY A 72 -12.19 -5.64 -9.64
N ALA A 73 -12.13 -5.61 -10.96
CA ALA A 73 -11.07 -5.06 -11.79
C ALA A 73 -11.54 -5.24 -13.23
N SER A 74 -11.24 -4.29 -14.12
CA SER A 74 -11.55 -4.44 -15.54
C SER A 74 -10.80 -5.64 -16.11
N ARG A 75 -11.26 -6.19 -17.24
CA ARG A 75 -10.58 -7.33 -17.90
C ARG A 75 -9.10 -7.05 -18.19
N TYR A 76 -8.77 -5.80 -18.47
CA TYR A 76 -7.41 -5.37 -18.79
C TYR A 76 -6.57 -5.16 -17.53
N GLU A 77 -7.17 -4.72 -16.43
CA GLU A 77 -6.51 -4.57 -15.13
C GLU A 77 -6.22 -5.92 -14.47
N ILE A 78 -7.18 -6.85 -14.49
CA ILE A 78 -7.05 -8.14 -13.78
C ILE A 78 -6.14 -9.13 -14.49
N ARG A 79 -6.00 -9.01 -15.82
CA ARG A 79 -5.17 -9.92 -16.63
C ARG A 79 -3.70 -9.94 -16.18
N PRO A 80 -2.98 -8.81 -16.05
CA PRO A 80 -1.61 -8.81 -15.54
C PRO A 80 -1.54 -9.29 -14.09
N VAL A 81 -2.54 -8.97 -13.24
CA VAL A 81 -2.57 -9.48 -11.85
C VAL A 81 -2.64 -11.01 -11.81
N LYS A 82 -3.52 -11.62 -12.60
CA LYS A 82 -3.63 -13.09 -12.71
C LYS A 82 -2.38 -13.73 -13.30
N ARG A 83 -1.75 -13.07 -14.28
CA ARG A 83 -0.57 -13.60 -14.97
C ARG A 83 0.68 -13.52 -14.10
N ASP A 84 0.89 -12.38 -13.44
CA ASP A 84 2.20 -12.01 -12.92
C ASP A 84 2.30 -12.08 -11.41
N SER A 85 1.21 -11.98 -10.64
CA SER A 85 1.29 -11.85 -9.17
C SER A 85 1.84 -13.09 -8.46
N LYS A 86 1.54 -14.29 -8.99
CA LYS A 86 1.64 -15.59 -8.28
C LYS A 86 0.90 -15.63 -6.93
N ALA A 87 0.09 -14.61 -6.62
CA ALA A 87 -0.70 -14.57 -5.40
C ALA A 87 -1.89 -15.51 -5.51
N THR A 88 -2.33 -16.03 -4.37
CA THR A 88 -3.64 -16.62 -4.24
C THR A 88 -4.69 -15.51 -4.26
N LEU A 89 -5.49 -15.47 -5.32
CA LEU A 89 -6.47 -14.42 -5.53
C LEU A 89 -7.81 -14.77 -4.87
N ILE A 90 -8.33 -13.83 -4.07
CA ILE A 90 -9.67 -13.89 -3.48
C ILE A 90 -10.45 -12.68 -3.98
N ALA A 91 -11.36 -12.91 -4.93
CA ALA A 91 -12.24 -11.90 -5.49
C ALA A 91 -13.64 -11.98 -4.88
N ASP A 92 -14.31 -10.84 -4.71
CA ASP A 92 -15.75 -10.76 -4.39
C ASP A 92 -16.60 -11.16 -5.61
N ASP A 93 -16.65 -12.46 -5.91
CA ASP A 93 -17.40 -13.03 -7.05
C ASP A 93 -18.38 -14.14 -6.63
N TRP A 94 -18.71 -14.20 -5.33
CA TRP A 94 -19.51 -15.23 -4.63
C TRP A 94 -19.01 -16.68 -4.74
N ASN A 95 -18.15 -17.01 -5.69
CA ASN A 95 -17.80 -18.39 -6.04
C ASN A 95 -16.40 -18.79 -5.57
N THR A 96 -15.46 -17.84 -5.54
CA THR A 96 -14.05 -18.13 -5.25
C THR A 96 -13.87 -18.51 -3.79
N ALA A 97 -14.27 -17.64 -2.86
CA ALA A 97 -14.11 -17.85 -1.42
C ALA A 97 -15.38 -17.45 -0.64
N PRO A 98 -16.43 -18.29 -0.63
CA PRO A 98 -17.67 -17.98 0.06
C PRO A 98 -17.44 -17.63 1.54
N GLY A 99 -18.04 -16.52 1.98
CA GLY A 99 -18.01 -16.07 3.36
C GLY A 99 -16.78 -15.27 3.79
N THR A 100 -15.79 -15.06 2.91
CA THR A 100 -14.63 -14.18 3.21
C THR A 100 -14.96 -12.69 3.12
N PHE A 101 -16.10 -12.34 2.54
CA PHE A 101 -16.57 -10.97 2.39
C PHE A 101 -17.92 -10.77 3.08
N GLU A 102 -18.14 -9.55 3.57
CA GLU A 102 -19.40 -9.09 4.16
C GLU A 102 -19.67 -7.64 3.80
N ARG A 103 -20.95 -7.24 3.86
CA ARG A 103 -21.36 -5.86 3.58
C ARG A 103 -21.66 -5.14 4.89
N ASN A 104 -20.98 -4.02 5.14
CA ASN A 104 -21.25 -3.15 6.27
C ASN A 104 -22.44 -2.23 5.93
N PRO A 105 -23.57 -2.31 6.66
CA PRO A 105 -24.77 -1.52 6.38
C PRO A 105 -24.64 -0.04 6.73
N ASP A 106 -23.65 0.35 7.54
CA ASP A 106 -23.42 1.75 7.94
C ASP A 106 -22.62 2.54 6.87
N LYS A 107 -22.08 1.83 5.87
CA LYS A 107 -21.45 2.42 4.68
C LYS A 107 -22.46 2.47 3.53
N SER A 108 -22.16 3.27 2.51
CA SER A 108 -23.06 3.46 1.36
C SER A 108 -22.34 3.29 0.02
N GLY A 109 -23.15 3.07 -1.02
CA GLY A 109 -22.67 2.85 -2.38
C GLY A 109 -21.69 1.68 -2.46
N ASP A 110 -20.60 1.89 -3.18
CA ASP A 110 -19.59 0.88 -3.43
C ASP A 110 -18.64 0.64 -2.24
N HIS A 111 -18.72 1.45 -1.17
CA HIS A 111 -17.76 1.42 -0.06
C HIS A 111 -18.21 0.50 1.10
N THR A 112 -19.08 -0.45 0.79
CA THR A 112 -19.75 -1.31 1.77
C THR A 112 -19.08 -2.65 1.97
N LEU A 113 -18.17 -3.08 1.09
CA LEU A 113 -17.57 -4.41 1.17
C LEU A 113 -16.42 -4.45 2.16
N PHE A 114 -16.44 -5.40 3.10
CA PHE A 114 -15.35 -5.69 4.02
C PHE A 114 -14.96 -7.16 3.90
N GLY A 115 -13.73 -7.49 4.29
CA GLY A 115 -13.21 -8.84 4.27
C GLY A 115 -12.86 -9.34 5.66
N SER A 116 -12.98 -10.65 5.85
CA SER A 116 -12.46 -11.34 7.04
C SER A 116 -11.10 -11.97 6.70
N ALA A 117 -10.04 -11.43 7.28
CA ALA A 117 -8.68 -11.94 7.07
C ALA A 117 -8.52 -13.36 7.63
N THR A 118 -9.09 -13.64 8.81
CA THR A 118 -9.14 -14.99 9.39
C THR A 118 -9.73 -16.03 8.42
N LYS A 119 -10.88 -15.71 7.80
CA LYS A 119 -11.54 -16.63 6.86
C LYS A 119 -10.75 -16.75 5.55
N ALA A 120 -10.12 -15.67 5.10
CA ALA A 120 -9.28 -15.67 3.91
C ALA A 120 -8.06 -16.60 4.08
N TRP A 121 -7.35 -16.51 5.21
CA TRP A 121 -6.25 -17.42 5.55
C TRP A 121 -6.72 -18.87 5.60
N ALA A 122 -7.83 -19.15 6.30
CA ALA A 122 -8.39 -20.49 6.38
C ALA A 122 -8.78 -21.06 5.00
N TRP A 123 -9.32 -20.22 4.11
CA TRP A 123 -9.65 -20.62 2.74
C TRP A 123 -8.39 -20.90 1.91
N ALA A 124 -7.39 -20.03 1.97
CA ALA A 124 -6.15 -20.16 1.23
C ALA A 124 -5.36 -21.42 1.64
N ALA A 125 -5.30 -21.72 2.94
CA ALA A 125 -4.69 -22.94 3.45
C ALA A 125 -5.36 -24.20 2.85
N ARG A 126 -6.69 -24.24 2.73
CA ARG A 126 -7.40 -25.34 2.06
C ARG A 126 -7.13 -25.43 0.56
N LYS A 127 -6.71 -24.34 -0.07
CA LYS A 127 -6.29 -24.31 -1.49
C LYS A 127 -4.82 -24.65 -1.69
N GLY A 128 -4.08 -24.93 -0.61
CA GLY A 128 -2.66 -25.25 -0.68
C GLY A 128 -1.78 -24.03 -0.94
N THR A 129 -2.25 -22.82 -0.63
CA THR A 129 -1.39 -21.63 -0.63
C THR A 129 -0.25 -21.86 0.36
N PRO A 130 1.03 -21.72 -0.07
CA PRO A 130 2.15 -21.94 0.83
C PRO A 130 2.12 -20.98 2.01
N ASP A 131 2.22 -21.54 3.21
CA ASP A 131 2.40 -20.79 4.46
C ASP A 131 3.90 -20.63 4.72
N THR A 132 4.48 -19.63 4.06
CA THR A 132 5.89 -19.29 4.17
C THR A 132 6.03 -17.82 4.53
N ALA A 133 7.03 -17.50 5.34
CA ALA A 133 7.35 -16.11 5.64
C ALA A 133 7.51 -15.29 4.34
N PRO A 134 6.96 -14.06 4.29
CA PRO A 134 7.10 -13.21 3.13
C PRO A 134 8.56 -12.80 2.94
N ASN A 135 8.94 -12.57 1.69
CA ASN A 135 10.21 -11.92 1.37
C ASN A 135 10.24 -10.52 1.99
N GLN A 136 11.42 -10.09 2.44
CA GLN A 136 11.61 -8.72 2.91
C GLN A 136 11.60 -7.76 1.70
N PRO A 137 10.67 -6.79 1.64
CA PRO A 137 10.58 -5.89 0.49
C PRO A 137 11.68 -4.84 0.46
N PHE A 138 12.43 -4.65 1.56
CA PHE A 138 13.56 -3.75 1.70
C PHE A 138 14.42 -4.19 2.89
N ALA A 139 15.63 -3.64 3.01
CA ALA A 139 16.50 -3.90 4.15
C ALA A 139 16.00 -3.19 5.43
N PHE A 140 16.01 -3.90 6.55
CA PHE A 140 15.69 -3.34 7.87
C PHE A 140 16.95 -2.96 8.65
N SER A 141 16.88 -1.89 9.45
CA SER A 141 17.97 -1.47 10.34
C SER A 141 17.44 -0.56 11.45
N ASP A 142 18.04 -0.62 12.64
CA ASP A 142 17.81 0.37 13.69
C ASP A 142 18.61 1.66 13.47
N ALA A 143 19.69 1.61 12.69
CA ALA A 143 20.57 2.74 12.46
C ALA A 143 19.97 3.75 11.47
N ARG A 144 20.05 5.04 11.81
CA ARG A 144 19.73 6.14 10.90
C ARG A 144 20.90 6.44 9.96
N SER A 145 20.61 6.89 8.74
CA SER A 145 21.65 7.40 7.85
C SER A 145 22.30 8.66 8.42
N ALA A 146 23.60 8.82 8.18
CA ALA A 146 24.33 10.04 8.51
C ALA A 146 23.82 11.28 7.75
N SER A 147 23.08 11.07 6.65
CA SER A 147 22.48 12.13 5.84
C SER A 147 21.06 12.52 6.26
N ALA A 148 20.56 11.97 7.37
CA ALA A 148 19.22 12.25 7.87
C ALA A 148 19.08 13.70 8.38
N VAL A 149 18.02 14.38 7.93
CA VAL A 149 17.75 15.78 8.28
C VAL A 149 16.53 15.85 9.20
N PRO A 150 16.57 16.58 10.33
CA PRO A 150 15.38 16.79 11.17
C PRO A 150 14.18 17.28 10.34
N THR A 151 13.02 16.68 10.53
CA THR A 151 11.80 16.99 9.77
C THR A 151 10.59 16.84 10.67
N LYS A 152 9.73 17.86 10.68
CA LYS A 152 8.51 17.88 11.52
C LYS A 152 7.31 17.35 10.77
N ASP A 153 7.22 17.69 9.49
CA ASP A 153 6.11 17.34 8.64
C ASP A 153 6.57 17.17 7.19
N VAL A 154 5.80 16.38 6.45
CA VAL A 154 5.94 16.15 5.02
C VAL A 154 4.57 16.10 4.38
N SER A 155 4.40 16.79 3.26
CA SER A 155 3.17 16.74 2.46
C SER A 155 3.43 16.06 1.11
N ILE A 156 2.49 15.21 0.71
CA ILE A 156 2.49 14.48 -0.55
C ILE A 156 1.21 14.87 -1.29
N ARG A 157 1.32 15.19 -2.58
CA ARG A 157 0.19 15.63 -3.40
C ARG A 157 0.04 14.71 -4.60
N PHE A 158 -1.09 14.01 -4.64
CA PHE A 158 -1.69 13.48 -5.85
C PHE A 158 -2.65 14.54 -6.41
N GLU A 159 -3.12 14.35 -7.65
CA GLU A 159 -4.03 15.32 -8.29
C GLU A 159 -5.35 15.49 -7.51
N GLY A 160 -5.91 14.39 -6.98
CA GLY A 160 -7.17 14.38 -6.23
C GLY A 160 -7.03 14.02 -4.75
N THR A 161 -5.82 13.87 -4.23
CA THR A 161 -5.58 13.47 -2.84
C THR A 161 -4.33 14.13 -2.27
N ARG A 162 -4.44 14.72 -1.09
CA ARG A 162 -3.31 15.21 -0.31
C ARG A 162 -3.10 14.31 0.90
N VAL A 163 -1.87 13.86 1.11
CA VAL A 163 -1.46 13.06 2.27
C VAL A 163 -0.42 13.86 3.05
N GLU A 164 -0.56 13.90 4.37
CA GLU A 164 0.38 14.58 5.24
C GLU A 164 0.87 13.67 6.36
N TRP A 165 2.17 13.70 6.62
CA TRP A 165 2.82 12.96 7.69
C TRP A 165 3.43 13.95 8.68
N THR A 166 2.99 13.91 9.95
CA THR A 166 3.52 14.79 11.00
C THR A 166 4.18 13.97 12.10
N TRP A 167 5.42 14.28 12.45
CA TRP A 167 6.15 13.60 13.51
C TRP A 167 5.58 13.93 14.90
N SER A 168 5.30 12.88 15.68
CA SER A 168 4.96 12.99 17.10
C SER A 168 6.14 12.54 17.95
N ALA A 169 6.91 13.48 18.50
CA ALA A 169 8.04 13.15 19.38
C ALA A 169 7.62 12.40 20.65
N SER A 170 6.44 12.71 21.21
CA SER A 170 5.93 12.05 22.43
C SER A 170 5.54 10.60 22.19
N LYS A 171 5.04 10.26 20.99
CA LYS A 171 4.68 8.89 20.62
C LYS A 171 5.77 8.17 19.81
N SER A 172 6.80 8.89 19.37
CA SER A 172 7.85 8.40 18.48
C SER A 172 7.34 7.76 17.18
N VAL A 173 6.29 8.35 16.58
CA VAL A 173 5.67 7.88 15.33
C VAL A 173 5.33 9.05 14.40
N TRP A 174 5.20 8.78 13.11
CA TRP A 174 4.59 9.67 12.13
C TRP A 174 3.07 9.48 12.14
N LYS A 175 2.30 10.57 12.26
CA LYS A 175 0.84 10.56 12.20
C LYS A 175 0.37 10.93 10.81
N ARG A 176 -0.57 10.17 10.26
CA ARG A 176 -1.11 10.39 8.91
C ARG A 176 -2.35 11.28 8.94
N SER A 177 -2.40 12.23 8.04
CA SER A 177 -3.60 12.99 7.67
C SER A 177 -3.89 12.80 6.18
N GLN A 178 -5.13 13.04 5.80
CA GLN A 178 -5.56 13.05 4.41
C GLN A 178 -6.51 14.21 4.18
N ASN A 179 -6.28 14.97 3.11
CA ASN A 179 -7.11 16.09 2.69
C ASN A 179 -7.38 17.09 3.83
N GLY A 180 -6.37 17.34 4.66
CA GLY A 180 -6.44 18.29 5.78
C GLY A 180 -7.04 17.77 7.09
N SER A 181 -7.51 16.52 7.14
CA SER A 181 -8.08 15.90 8.35
C SER A 181 -7.23 14.71 8.83
N PRO A 182 -7.22 14.39 10.13
CA PRO A 182 -6.65 13.14 10.62
C PRO A 182 -7.20 11.95 9.83
N HIS A 183 -6.32 11.06 9.34
CA HIS A 183 -6.78 9.84 8.68
C HIS A 183 -7.03 8.80 9.76
N GLU A 184 -8.30 8.47 10.01
CA GLU A 184 -8.71 7.61 11.12
C GLU A 184 -9.04 6.19 10.66
N ASP A 185 -8.76 5.23 11.54
CA ASP A 185 -9.33 3.88 11.54
C ASP A 185 -10.54 3.83 12.48
N THR A 186 -11.55 3.02 12.15
CA THR A 186 -12.80 2.89 12.92
C THR A 186 -12.60 2.53 14.39
N GLU A 187 -11.54 1.79 14.74
CA GLU A 187 -11.34 1.27 16.10
C GLU A 187 -10.09 1.83 16.79
N SER A 188 -9.09 2.27 16.02
CA SER A 188 -7.76 2.60 16.58
C SER A 188 -7.43 4.09 16.54
N GLY A 189 -8.31 4.93 16.01
CA GLY A 189 -8.08 6.36 15.85
C GLY A 189 -7.11 6.69 14.71
N GLN A 190 -6.38 7.80 14.83
CA GLN A 190 -5.52 8.30 13.74
C GLN A 190 -4.42 7.29 13.36
N LEU A 191 -4.30 6.99 12.07
CA LEU A 191 -3.27 6.11 11.51
C LEU A 191 -1.86 6.66 11.76
N THR A 192 -0.92 5.75 12.01
CA THR A 192 0.47 6.08 12.28
C THR A 192 1.45 5.14 11.56
N ALA A 193 2.71 5.55 11.51
CA ALA A 193 3.82 4.76 10.96
C ALA A 193 5.10 4.99 11.77
N ASP A 194 5.90 3.94 11.94
CA ASP A 194 7.28 4.05 12.42
C ASP A 194 8.18 4.61 11.31
N THR A 195 7.96 4.13 10.09
CA THR A 195 8.69 4.56 8.89
C THR A 195 7.74 4.85 7.72
N VAL A 196 8.02 5.91 6.97
CA VAL A 196 7.35 6.21 5.70
C VAL A 196 8.40 6.19 4.58
N VAL A 197 8.21 5.35 3.58
CA VAL A 197 9.04 5.23 2.38
C VAL A 197 8.30 5.90 1.23
N ILE A 198 8.79 7.03 0.74
CA ILE A 198 8.16 7.78 -0.35
C ILE A 198 8.94 7.50 -1.63
N LEU A 199 8.35 6.78 -2.58
CA LEU A 199 8.96 6.41 -3.85
C LEU A 199 8.44 7.32 -4.96
N SER A 200 9.34 8.02 -5.66
CA SER A 200 8.98 8.68 -6.92
C SER A 200 9.15 7.68 -8.06
N VAL A 201 8.05 7.29 -8.70
CA VAL A 201 8.01 6.21 -9.71
C VAL A 201 7.52 6.70 -11.09
N PRO A 202 8.01 6.13 -12.20
CA PRO A 202 7.44 6.38 -13.52
C PRO A 202 6.01 5.87 -13.61
N ILE A 203 5.13 6.65 -14.24
CA ILE A 203 3.77 6.27 -14.58
C ILE A 203 3.56 6.41 -16.09
N SER A 204 2.95 5.40 -16.69
CA SER A 204 2.43 5.46 -18.04
C SER A 204 0.92 5.25 -18.05
N TYR A 205 0.30 5.45 -19.20
CA TYR A 205 -1.15 5.27 -19.39
C TYR A 205 -1.38 4.38 -20.61
N ASP A 206 -2.19 3.36 -20.44
CA ASP A 206 -2.66 2.49 -21.53
C ASP A 206 -4.13 2.87 -21.83
N PRO A 207 -4.49 3.19 -23.09
CA PRO A 207 -5.87 3.51 -23.46
C PRO A 207 -6.91 2.43 -23.10
N GLN A 208 -6.48 1.17 -22.97
CA GLN A 208 -7.35 0.06 -22.57
C GLN A 208 -7.63 0.02 -21.07
N LEU A 209 -6.84 0.73 -20.26
CA LEU A 209 -6.97 0.78 -18.81
C LEU A 209 -7.64 2.09 -18.40
N HIS A 210 -8.92 2.00 -18.08
CA HIS A 210 -9.73 3.09 -17.56
C HIS A 210 -10.82 2.55 -16.63
N ASP A 211 -11.31 3.42 -15.74
CA ASP A 211 -12.49 3.12 -14.93
C ASP A 211 -13.78 3.19 -15.76
N VAL A 212 -14.91 2.93 -15.10
CA VAL A 212 -16.26 2.98 -15.71
C VAL A 212 -16.66 4.38 -16.18
N LEU A 213 -15.98 5.43 -15.73
CA LEU A 213 -16.21 6.82 -16.13
C LEU A 213 -15.25 7.27 -17.25
N GLY A 214 -14.33 6.39 -17.69
CA GLY A 214 -13.34 6.68 -18.72
C GLY A 214 -12.08 7.38 -18.21
N ASN A 215 -11.90 7.54 -16.89
CA ASN A 215 -10.66 8.07 -16.34
C ASN A 215 -9.54 7.05 -16.54
N PRO A 216 -8.37 7.44 -17.07
CA PRO A 216 -7.29 6.51 -17.33
C PRO A 216 -6.70 5.97 -16.02
N THR A 217 -6.43 4.67 -15.98
CA THR A 217 -5.76 4.02 -14.86
C THR A 217 -4.25 4.23 -14.96
N PRO A 218 -3.61 4.77 -13.91
CA PRO A 218 -2.15 4.88 -13.86
C PRO A 218 -1.47 3.50 -13.93
N VAL A 219 -0.56 3.31 -14.88
CA VAL A 219 0.31 2.13 -14.94
C VAL A 219 1.63 2.47 -14.28
N VAL A 220 1.79 2.00 -13.04
CA VAL A 220 3.01 2.23 -12.26
C VAL A 220 4.10 1.24 -12.62
N SER A 221 5.32 1.74 -12.87
CA SER A 221 6.52 0.92 -12.97
C SER A 221 7.28 0.92 -11.65
N LEU A 222 7.12 -0.14 -10.84
CA LEU A 222 7.88 -0.37 -9.61
C LEU A 222 9.13 -1.22 -9.88
N GLU A 223 9.66 -1.15 -11.10
CA GLU A 223 10.93 -1.75 -11.52
C GLU A 223 11.82 -0.65 -12.10
N GLY A 224 13.13 -0.81 -11.99
CA GLY A 224 14.11 0.19 -12.41
C GLY A 224 14.64 1.00 -11.24
N THR A 225 14.66 2.33 -11.36
CA THR A 225 15.28 3.22 -10.37
C THR A 225 14.54 4.55 -10.30
N GLY A 226 14.61 5.21 -9.15
CA GLY A 226 14.02 6.53 -8.94
C GLY A 226 14.44 7.17 -7.62
N THR A 227 13.87 8.32 -7.30
CA THR A 227 14.18 9.01 -6.04
C THR A 227 13.34 8.42 -4.90
N VAL A 228 13.94 8.22 -3.74
CA VAL A 228 13.25 7.86 -2.50
C VAL A 228 13.45 8.92 -1.42
N TRP A 229 12.46 9.10 -0.57
CA TRP A 229 12.60 9.77 0.72
C TRP A 229 12.16 8.84 1.84
N LEU A 230 13.03 8.66 2.84
CA LEU A 230 12.77 7.84 4.01
C LEU A 230 12.47 8.74 5.20
N LEU A 231 11.27 8.65 5.76
CA LEU A 231 10.89 9.31 7.00
C LEU A 231 10.93 8.31 8.14
N ARG A 232 11.75 8.57 9.16
CA ARG A 232 11.79 7.76 10.40
C ARG A 232 12.41 8.56 11.53
N ASP A 233 12.02 8.27 12.75
CA ASP A 233 12.63 8.85 13.96
C ASP A 233 12.74 10.40 13.90
N GLY A 234 11.69 11.07 13.40
CA GLY A 234 11.64 12.54 13.26
C GLY A 234 12.60 13.14 12.22
N THR A 235 13.07 12.34 11.26
CA THR A 235 14.00 12.77 10.22
C THR A 235 13.54 12.35 8.83
N LYS A 236 13.99 13.08 7.81
CA LYS A 236 13.85 12.77 6.38
C LYS A 236 15.24 12.54 5.78
N THR A 237 15.38 11.46 5.02
CA THR A 237 16.59 11.18 4.24
C THR A 237 16.24 11.01 2.77
N ARG A 238 16.93 11.72 1.88
CA ARG A 238 16.75 11.56 0.42
C ARG A 238 17.76 10.56 -0.11
N GLY A 239 17.34 9.74 -1.06
CA GLY A 239 18.19 8.75 -1.71
C GLY A 239 17.66 8.30 -3.07
N THR A 240 18.13 7.13 -3.48
CA THR A 240 17.71 6.41 -4.69
C THR A 240 17.10 5.08 -4.29
N TRP A 241 15.95 4.74 -4.86
CA TRP A 241 15.46 3.37 -4.86
C TRP A 241 15.86 2.70 -6.16
N SER A 242 16.13 1.40 -6.10
CA SER A 242 16.23 0.56 -7.29
C SER A 242 15.58 -0.80 -7.05
N ARG A 243 15.07 -1.39 -8.12
CA ARG A 243 14.47 -2.72 -8.11
C ARG A 243 14.77 -3.40 -9.44
N ALA A 244 15.57 -4.46 -9.39
CA ALA A 244 16.17 -5.07 -10.58
C ALA A 244 15.15 -5.78 -11.49
N ASN A 245 14.12 -6.38 -10.89
CA ASN A 245 13.04 -7.07 -11.58
C ASN A 245 11.85 -7.25 -10.61
N ILE A 246 10.74 -7.79 -11.11
CA ILE A 246 9.51 -8.03 -10.34
C ILE A 246 9.69 -8.93 -9.10
N ASP A 247 10.74 -9.75 -9.01
CA ASP A 247 10.98 -10.66 -7.88
C ASP A 247 11.95 -10.08 -6.85
N ALA A 248 12.65 -9.00 -7.21
CA ALA A 248 13.67 -8.37 -6.37
C ALA A 248 13.03 -7.46 -5.30
N PRO A 249 13.67 -7.31 -4.14
CA PRO A 249 13.30 -6.28 -3.17
C PRO A 249 13.64 -4.89 -3.70
N LEU A 250 13.09 -3.86 -3.05
CA LEU A 250 13.55 -2.48 -3.18
C LEU A 250 14.88 -2.32 -2.44
N VAL A 251 15.89 -1.84 -3.16
CA VAL A 251 17.16 -1.40 -2.61
C VAL A 251 17.14 0.11 -2.48
N LEU A 252 17.22 0.60 -1.24
CA LEU A 252 17.21 2.03 -0.92
C LEU A 252 18.62 2.45 -0.51
N THR A 253 19.18 3.49 -1.13
CA THR A 253 20.52 4.01 -0.81
C THR A 253 20.53 5.53 -0.70
N ASP A 254 21.37 6.09 0.18
CA ASP A 254 21.60 7.54 0.21
C ASP A 254 22.57 7.99 -0.90
N ALA A 255 22.87 9.28 -0.94
CA ALA A 255 23.75 9.87 -1.93
C ALA A 255 25.20 9.35 -1.88
N SER A 256 25.62 8.72 -0.77
CA SER A 256 26.93 8.08 -0.66
C SER A 256 26.95 6.63 -1.15
N GLY A 257 25.77 6.07 -1.46
CA GLY A 257 25.59 4.65 -1.78
C GLY A 257 25.38 3.75 -0.57
N ALA A 258 25.34 4.30 0.65
CA ALA A 258 25.04 3.53 1.86
C ALA A 258 23.56 3.14 1.90
N VAL A 259 23.27 1.93 2.40
CA VAL A 259 21.90 1.41 2.50
C VAL A 259 21.06 2.24 3.46
N LEU A 260 19.87 2.65 3.01
CA LEU A 260 18.84 3.26 3.82
C LEU A 260 17.93 2.18 4.41
N GLY A 261 18.20 1.80 5.65
CA GLY A 261 17.40 0.78 6.34
C GLY A 261 16.07 1.31 6.87
N VAL A 262 15.00 0.56 6.61
CA VAL A 262 13.68 0.78 7.21
C VAL A 262 13.69 0.34 8.66
N LYS A 263 13.07 1.10 9.57
CA LYS A 263 12.98 0.71 10.98
C LYS A 263 12.03 -0.49 11.10
N PRO A 264 12.37 -1.56 11.86
CA PRO A 264 11.39 -2.57 12.21
C PRO A 264 10.15 -1.94 12.88
N GLY A 265 8.95 -2.26 12.39
CA GLY A 265 7.69 -1.65 12.84
C GLY A 265 6.73 -1.39 11.67
N HIS A 266 5.70 -0.59 11.91
CA HIS A 266 4.68 -0.27 10.92
C HIS A 266 5.27 0.64 9.84
N THR A 267 5.22 0.18 8.59
CA THR A 267 5.77 0.91 7.45
C THR A 267 4.68 1.35 6.48
N TRP A 268 4.73 2.61 6.05
CA TRP A 268 3.95 3.09 4.92
C TRP A 268 4.85 3.28 3.71
N VAL A 269 4.38 2.90 2.52
CA VAL A 269 5.06 3.10 1.25
C VAL A 269 4.17 3.96 0.36
N GLU A 270 4.57 5.19 0.17
CA GLU A 270 3.86 6.19 -0.63
C GLU A 270 4.40 6.15 -2.06
N ILE A 271 3.61 5.69 -3.02
CA ILE A 271 4.01 5.53 -4.42
C ILE A 271 3.58 6.78 -5.20
N LEU A 272 4.50 7.72 -5.34
CA LEU A 272 4.24 9.03 -5.92
C LEU A 272 4.63 9.07 -7.41
N PRO A 273 3.77 9.59 -8.31
CA PRO A 273 4.13 9.76 -9.72
C PRO A 273 5.32 10.72 -9.91
N GLN A 274 6.32 10.34 -10.70
CA GLN A 274 7.35 11.28 -11.16
C GLN A 274 6.73 12.38 -12.04
N PRO A 275 7.23 13.62 -11.99
CA PRO A 275 8.39 14.10 -11.21
C PRO A 275 7.99 14.64 -9.82
N ALA A 276 6.82 14.28 -9.29
CA ALA A 276 6.38 14.81 -8.00
C ALA A 276 7.32 14.39 -6.86
N LYS A 277 7.41 15.27 -5.86
CA LYS A 277 8.26 15.14 -4.69
C LYS A 277 7.48 15.57 -3.44
N PRO A 278 7.81 15.01 -2.27
CA PRO A 278 7.27 15.51 -1.01
C PRO A 278 7.71 16.96 -0.77
N GLU A 279 6.78 17.77 -0.27
CA GLU A 279 6.98 19.14 0.22
C GLU A 279 7.34 19.11 1.71
#